data_AF-A0A3M1FKX3-F1
#
_entry.id   AF-A0A3M1FKX3-F1
#
_cell.length_a   1.000
_cell.length_b   1.000
_cell.length_c   1.000
_cell.angle_alpha   90.00
_cell.angle_beta   90.00
_cell.angle_gamma   90.00
#
_symmetry.space_group_name_H-M   'P 1'
#
loop_
_entity.id
_entity.type
_entity.pdbx_description
1 polymer ?
#
loop_
_entity_poly.entity_id
_entity_poly.type
_entity_poly.pdbx_seq_one_letter_code
_entity_poly.pdbx_strand_id
1 'polypeptide(L)'
;MWWLIPVAVGGTAWLISIALEEEVGVQRRRWNESHQKIEKSIEYHRSNIEKHLLEARKSYDFHLLTDLHFSSMKVADQAYKLKQDALVSQAAIRRSLHSIREKMNSIYKETKIKGINRQKRTQLHEDLQELKTLKNELLKDLKKISSEVNYFGRELKRLNIQTHNLKIAIRDRCGYKGLEWYKRLEQRKLYKKAIKNKM
;
A
#
# COMPACT_ATOMS: atom_id res chain seq x y z
N MET A 1 -48.41 -64.86 56.93
CA MET A 1 -47.89 -66.06 56.23
C MET A 1 -48.16 -65.85 54.75
N TRP A 2 -47.25 -65.27 53.97
CA TRP A 2 -46.21 -66.01 53.22
C TRP A 2 -46.73 -67.34 52.68
N TRP A 3 -46.89 -67.42 51.36
CA TRP A 3 -46.46 -68.57 50.55
C TRP A 3 -46.12 -68.04 49.15
N LEU A 4 -44.83 -67.98 48.89
CA LEU A 4 -44.20 -67.69 47.59
C LEU A 4 -44.46 -68.86 46.65
N ILE A 5 -44.98 -68.58 45.46
CA ILE A 5 -44.93 -69.50 44.33
C ILE A 5 -43.49 -69.42 43.77
N PRO A 6 -42.69 -70.49 43.83
CA PRO A 6 -41.34 -70.45 43.30
C PRO A 6 -41.42 -70.65 41.78
N VAL A 7 -41.47 -69.53 41.04
CA VAL A 7 -41.15 -69.55 39.61
C VAL A 7 -39.63 -69.59 39.52
N ALA A 8 -39.11 -70.75 39.11
CA ALA A 8 -37.71 -70.95 38.79
C ALA A 8 -37.30 -70.05 37.61
N VAL A 9 -36.84 -68.83 37.92
CA VAL A 9 -36.15 -67.97 36.96
C VAL A 9 -34.73 -68.52 36.82
N GLY A 10 -34.58 -69.38 35.82
CA GLY A 10 -33.37 -70.16 35.55
C GLY A 10 -32.12 -69.32 35.30
N GLY A 11 -30.98 -69.96 35.54
CA GLY A 11 -29.64 -69.39 35.44
C GLY A 11 -29.23 -68.84 34.06
N THR A 12 -30.07 -68.93 33.04
CA THR A 12 -29.81 -68.35 31.72
C THR A 12 -29.96 -66.83 31.71
N ALA A 13 -30.89 -66.25 32.48
CA ALA A 13 -31.06 -64.79 32.55
C ALA A 13 -29.91 -64.10 33.30
N TRP A 14 -29.40 -64.73 34.37
CA TRP A 14 -28.28 -64.21 35.17
C TRP A 14 -26.93 -64.31 34.44
N LEU A 15 -26.72 -65.38 33.66
CA LEU A 15 -25.53 -65.53 32.82
C LEU A 15 -25.53 -64.57 31.62
N ILE A 16 -26.70 -64.29 31.02
CA ILE A 16 -26.83 -63.29 29.95
C ILE A 16 -26.63 -61.88 30.51
N SER A 17 -27.14 -61.55 31.71
CA SER A 17 -26.90 -60.24 32.31
C SER A 17 -25.44 -60.04 32.74
N ILE A 18 -24.75 -61.07 33.21
CA ILE A 18 -23.32 -60.98 33.58
C ILE A 18 -22.42 -60.91 32.35
N ALA A 19 -22.70 -61.72 31.32
CA ALA A 19 -21.98 -61.64 30.05
C ALA A 19 -22.25 -60.30 29.33
N LEU A 20 -23.47 -59.77 29.38
CA LEU A 20 -23.77 -58.42 28.89
C LEU A 20 -23.14 -57.33 29.77
N GLU A 21 -23.11 -57.43 31.09
CA GLU A 21 -22.47 -56.42 31.95
C GLU A 21 -20.95 -56.38 31.75
N GLU A 22 -20.34 -57.53 31.49
CA GLU A 22 -18.91 -57.64 31.20
C GLU A 22 -18.58 -57.15 29.77
N GLU A 23 -19.36 -57.54 28.75
CA GLU A 23 -19.21 -57.03 27.37
C GLU A 23 -19.57 -55.54 27.24
N VAL A 24 -20.69 -55.09 27.82
CA VAL A 24 -21.11 -53.68 27.82
C VAL A 24 -20.17 -52.85 28.69
N GLY A 25 -19.64 -53.39 29.79
CA GLY A 25 -18.63 -52.73 30.63
C GLY A 25 -17.30 -52.53 29.91
N VAL A 26 -16.81 -53.55 29.21
CA VAL A 26 -15.57 -53.49 28.42
C VAL A 26 -15.74 -52.61 27.19
N GLN A 27 -16.85 -52.73 26.47
CA GLN A 27 -17.15 -51.89 25.29
C GLN A 27 -17.38 -50.44 25.68
N ARG A 28 -18.02 -50.15 26.82
CA ARG A 28 -18.23 -48.77 27.30
C ARG A 28 -16.97 -48.13 27.87
N ARG A 29 -16.09 -48.89 28.52
CA ARG A 29 -14.75 -48.40 28.90
C ARG A 29 -13.89 -48.13 27.66
N ARG A 30 -13.85 -49.05 26.70
CA ARG A 30 -13.15 -48.84 25.41
C ARG A 30 -13.72 -47.66 24.63
N TRP A 31 -15.04 -47.50 24.61
CA TRP A 31 -15.71 -46.34 24.00
C TRP A 31 -15.32 -45.05 24.71
N ASN A 32 -15.42 -44.96 26.04
CA ASN A 32 -15.08 -43.75 26.79
C ASN A 32 -13.60 -43.37 26.63
N GLU A 33 -12.69 -44.35 26.71
CA GLU A 33 -11.26 -44.10 26.51
C GLU A 33 -10.92 -43.71 25.07
N SER A 34 -11.53 -44.38 24.08
CA SER A 34 -11.34 -44.05 22.66
C SER A 34 -11.95 -42.70 22.31
N HIS A 35 -13.13 -42.39 22.84
CA HIS A 35 -13.85 -41.15 22.62
C HIS A 35 -13.04 -39.96 23.13
N GLN A 36 -12.56 -40.01 24.38
CA GLN A 36 -11.75 -38.92 24.94
C GLN A 36 -10.41 -38.74 24.19
N LYS A 37 -9.79 -39.83 23.74
CA LYS A 37 -8.55 -39.77 22.94
C LYS A 37 -8.80 -39.15 21.56
N ILE A 38 -9.87 -39.55 20.89
CA ILE A 38 -10.26 -39.03 19.57
C ILE A 38 -10.69 -37.56 19.68
N GLU A 39 -11.47 -37.19 20.68
CA GLU A 39 -11.90 -35.80 20.92
C GLU A 39 -10.70 -34.87 21.12
N LYS A 40 -9.76 -35.24 21.99
CA LYS A 40 -8.49 -34.50 22.17
C LYS A 40 -7.67 -34.44 20.88
N SER A 41 -7.65 -35.51 20.09
CA SER A 41 -6.96 -35.54 18.79
C SER A 41 -7.64 -34.62 17.76
N ILE A 42 -8.97 -34.60 17.69
CA ILE A 42 -9.75 -33.70 16.82
C ILE A 42 -9.49 -32.25 17.22
N GLU A 43 -9.55 -31.91 18.50
CA GLU A 43 -9.26 -30.56 18.99
C GLU A 43 -7.83 -30.13 18.67
N TYR A 44 -6.85 -31.02 18.92
CA TYR A 44 -5.45 -30.79 18.57
C TYR A 44 -5.28 -30.54 17.07
N HIS A 45 -5.86 -31.38 16.22
CA HIS A 45 -5.76 -31.21 14.77
C HIS A 45 -6.48 -29.96 14.27
N ARG A 46 -7.66 -29.62 14.81
CA ARG A 46 -8.37 -28.37 14.49
C ARG A 46 -7.52 -27.16 14.83
N SER A 47 -6.99 -27.09 16.06
CA SER A 47 -6.12 -26.00 16.49
C SER A 47 -4.85 -25.91 15.64
N ASN A 48 -4.25 -27.04 15.29
CA ASN A 48 -3.05 -27.07 14.46
C ASN A 48 -3.33 -26.60 13.02
N ILE A 49 -4.46 -27.01 12.42
CA ILE A 49 -4.91 -26.54 11.11
C ILE A 49 -5.13 -25.02 11.14
N GLU A 50 -5.89 -24.52 12.12
CA GLU A 50 -6.16 -23.09 12.26
C GLU A 50 -4.87 -22.28 12.42
N LYS A 51 -3.93 -22.76 13.23
CA LYS A 51 -2.62 -22.14 13.42
C LYS A 51 -1.84 -22.07 12.11
N HIS A 52 -1.74 -23.18 11.37
CA HIS A 52 -1.02 -23.19 10.09
C HIS A 52 -1.69 -22.32 9.03
N LEU A 53 -3.03 -22.29 8.97
CA LEU A 53 -3.76 -21.38 8.07
C LEU A 53 -3.48 -19.91 8.42
N LEU A 54 -3.47 -19.56 9.70
CA LEU A 54 -3.15 -18.21 10.16
C LEU A 54 -1.71 -17.81 9.84
N GLU A 55 -0.75 -18.71 10.05
CA GLU A 55 0.66 -18.50 9.72
C GLU A 55 0.89 -18.34 8.20
N ALA A 56 0.25 -19.19 7.39
CA ALA A 56 0.30 -19.10 5.94
C ALA A 56 -0.25 -17.76 5.45
N ARG A 57 -1.41 -17.32 5.98
CA ARG A 57 -2.00 -16.02 5.67
C ARG A 57 -1.09 -14.87 6.03
N LYS A 58 -0.52 -14.86 7.25
CA LYS A 58 0.42 -13.81 7.70
C LYS A 58 1.64 -13.73 6.80
N SER A 59 2.17 -14.87 6.34
CA SER A 59 3.33 -14.89 5.45
C SER A 59 2.98 -14.39 4.05
N TYR A 60 1.81 -14.79 3.51
CA TYR A 60 1.33 -14.28 2.23
C TYR A 60 1.10 -12.77 2.27
N ASP A 61 0.37 -12.28 3.28
CA ASP A 61 0.09 -10.86 3.49
C ASP A 61 1.39 -10.06 3.61
N PHE A 62 2.41 -10.62 4.29
CA PHE A 62 3.72 -9.97 4.41
C PHE A 62 4.37 -9.69 3.05
N HIS A 63 4.44 -10.69 2.19
CA HIS A 63 5.06 -10.53 0.86
C HIS A 63 4.27 -9.54 0.00
N LEU A 64 2.96 -9.74 -0.10
CA LEU A 64 2.08 -8.89 -0.91
C LEU A 64 2.14 -7.42 -0.46
N LEU A 65 1.98 -7.16 0.83
CA LEU A 65 1.95 -5.78 1.34
C LEU A 65 3.32 -5.11 1.23
N THR A 66 4.41 -5.85 1.41
CA THR A 66 5.77 -5.34 1.26
C THR A 66 6.05 -4.96 -0.20
N ASP A 67 5.64 -5.78 -1.16
CA ASP A 67 5.77 -5.50 -2.58
C ASP A 67 4.97 -4.26 -2.99
N LEU A 68 3.72 -4.15 -2.51
CA LEU A 68 2.90 -2.96 -2.71
C LEU A 68 3.53 -1.71 -2.09
N HIS A 69 4.12 -1.82 -0.89
CA HIS A 69 4.82 -0.71 -0.24
C HIS A 69 6.00 -0.22 -1.09
N PHE A 70 6.84 -1.14 -1.59
CA PHE A 70 7.97 -0.78 -2.45
C PHE A 70 7.52 -0.21 -3.81
N SER A 71 6.49 -0.78 -4.41
CA SER A 71 5.90 -0.27 -5.65
C SER A 71 5.38 1.16 -5.47
N SER A 72 4.61 1.41 -4.41
CA SER A 72 4.07 2.74 -4.07
C SER A 72 5.20 3.76 -3.84
N MET A 73 6.25 3.39 -3.10
CA MET A 73 7.45 4.23 -2.92
C MET A 73 8.13 4.56 -4.25
N LYS A 74 8.32 3.57 -5.12
CA LYS A 74 8.99 3.77 -6.42
C LYS A 74 8.22 4.74 -7.32
N VAL A 75 6.90 4.58 -7.39
CA VAL A 75 6.03 5.47 -8.18
C VAL A 75 6.03 6.88 -7.57
N ALA A 76 6.00 7.00 -6.24
CA ALA A 76 6.09 8.29 -5.56
C ALA A 76 7.43 9.00 -5.87
N ASP A 77 8.55 8.28 -5.84
CA ASP A 77 9.87 8.84 -6.18
C ASP A 77 9.92 9.34 -7.64
N GLN A 78 9.33 8.59 -8.57
CA GLN A 78 9.24 8.99 -9.98
C GLN A 78 8.35 10.22 -10.17
N ALA A 79 7.17 10.25 -9.55
CA ALA A 79 6.27 11.39 -9.58
C ALA A 79 6.91 12.64 -8.95
N TYR A 80 7.73 12.46 -7.91
CA TYR A 80 8.48 13.54 -7.29
C TYR A 80 9.52 14.12 -8.25
N LYS A 81 10.30 13.27 -8.94
CA LYS A 81 11.26 13.72 -9.95
C LYS A 81 10.58 14.49 -11.07
N LEU A 82 9.53 13.94 -11.66
CA LEU A 82 8.76 14.61 -12.72
C LEU A 82 8.20 15.95 -12.27
N LYS A 83 7.72 16.05 -11.02
CA LYS A 83 7.29 17.33 -10.45
C LYS A 83 8.43 18.34 -10.34
N GLN A 84 9.63 17.92 -9.94
CA GLN A 84 10.80 18.80 -9.86
C GLN A 84 11.21 19.29 -11.25
N ASP A 85 11.27 18.40 -12.24
CA ASP A 85 11.58 18.76 -13.62
C ASP A 85 10.54 19.74 -14.19
N ALA A 86 9.26 19.51 -13.88
CA ALA A 86 8.18 20.42 -14.26
C ALA A 86 8.33 21.80 -13.60
N LEU A 87 8.77 21.90 -12.34
CA LEU A 87 9.06 23.17 -11.68
C LEU A 87 10.23 23.92 -12.32
N VAL A 88 11.29 23.20 -12.71
CA VAL A 88 12.44 23.78 -13.43
C VAL A 88 11.98 24.33 -14.78
N SER A 89 11.21 23.56 -15.54
CA SER A 89 10.61 23.98 -16.82
C SER A 89 9.70 25.20 -16.63
N GLN A 90 8.86 25.20 -15.58
CA GLN A 90 8.00 26.34 -15.24
C GLN A 90 8.81 27.63 -15.00
N ALA A 91 9.93 27.52 -14.27
CA ALA A 91 10.82 28.65 -14.02
C ALA A 91 11.54 29.13 -15.28
N ALA A 92 11.96 28.21 -16.15
CA ALA A 92 12.55 28.54 -17.45
C ALA A 92 11.55 29.30 -18.34
N ILE A 93 10.31 28.82 -18.47
CA ILE A 93 9.27 29.49 -19.24
C ILE A 93 8.97 30.89 -18.70
N ARG A 94 8.90 31.06 -17.37
CA ARG A 94 8.72 32.38 -16.75
C ARG A 94 9.85 33.35 -17.11
N ARG A 95 11.10 32.88 -17.13
CA ARG A 95 12.27 33.68 -17.56
C ARG A 95 12.15 34.07 -19.04
N SER A 96 11.83 33.12 -19.92
CA SER A 96 11.63 33.40 -21.36
C SER A 96 10.49 34.40 -21.59
N LEU A 97 9.38 34.27 -20.88
CA LEU A 97 8.27 35.23 -20.93
C LEU A 97 8.68 36.64 -20.47
N HIS A 98 9.59 36.74 -19.50
CA HIS A 98 10.13 38.02 -19.07
C HIS A 98 11.00 38.64 -20.17
N SER A 99 11.97 37.89 -20.72
CA SER A 99 12.84 38.37 -21.81
C SER A 99 12.05 38.76 -23.07
N ILE A 100 10.99 38.03 -23.41
CA ILE A 100 10.10 38.40 -24.52
C ILE A 100 9.43 39.75 -24.26
N ARG A 101 8.95 39.99 -23.03
CA ARG A 101 8.35 41.30 -22.68
C ARG A 101 9.37 42.43 -22.79
N GLU A 102 10.60 42.21 -22.33
CA GLU A 102 11.67 43.21 -22.45
C GLU A 102 11.98 43.52 -23.92
N LYS A 103 12.10 42.48 -24.76
CA LYS A 103 12.36 42.66 -26.20
C LYS A 103 11.21 43.36 -26.91
N MET A 104 9.96 42.97 -26.63
CA MET A 104 8.78 43.67 -27.16
C MET A 104 8.79 45.15 -26.75
N ASN A 105 9.10 45.46 -25.49
CA ASN A 105 9.22 46.84 -25.01
C ASN A 105 10.32 47.63 -25.72
N SER A 106 11.47 46.99 -26.03
CA SER A 106 12.53 47.60 -26.85
C SER A 106 12.01 47.95 -28.25
N ILE A 107 11.34 47.00 -28.92
CA ILE A 107 10.80 47.23 -30.26
C ILE A 107 9.72 48.32 -30.24
N TYR A 108 8.88 48.38 -29.20
CA TYR A 108 7.92 49.47 -29.02
C TYR A 108 8.58 50.85 -28.82
N LYS A 109 9.76 50.91 -28.20
CA LYS A 109 10.54 52.15 -28.09
C LYS A 109 11.17 52.51 -29.44
N GLU A 110 11.75 51.55 -30.13
CA GLU A 110 12.36 51.73 -31.46
C GLU A 110 11.33 52.26 -32.45
N THR A 111 10.14 51.67 -32.53
CA THR A 111 9.06 52.11 -33.44
C THR A 111 8.56 53.54 -33.21
N LYS A 112 8.87 54.17 -32.06
CA LYS A 112 8.54 55.57 -31.74
C LYS A 112 9.61 56.58 -32.18
N ILE A 113 10.79 56.12 -32.63
CA ILE A 113 11.87 56.99 -33.09
C ILE A 113 11.45 57.68 -34.40
N LYS A 114 11.56 59.01 -34.43
CA LYS A 114 11.29 59.82 -35.63
C LYS A 114 12.34 59.52 -36.71
N GLY A 115 11.92 59.42 -37.97
CA GLY A 115 12.82 59.19 -39.10
C GLY A 115 13.12 57.72 -39.43
N ILE A 116 12.44 56.76 -38.79
CA ILE A 116 12.55 55.35 -39.18
C ILE A 116 12.05 55.13 -40.61
N ASN A 117 12.85 54.44 -41.40
CA ASN A 117 12.48 54.07 -42.77
C ASN A 117 11.36 53.01 -42.78
N ARG A 118 10.62 52.94 -43.89
CA ARG A 118 9.46 52.04 -44.02
C ARG A 118 9.85 50.57 -43.87
N GLN A 119 10.98 50.15 -44.44
CA GLN A 119 11.45 48.76 -44.40
C GLN A 119 11.74 48.29 -42.97
N LYS A 120 12.46 49.10 -42.18
CA LYS A 120 12.75 48.82 -40.77
C LYS A 120 11.47 48.79 -39.94
N ARG A 121 10.49 49.64 -40.27
CA ARG A 121 9.17 49.63 -39.60
C ARG A 121 8.42 48.32 -39.85
N THR A 122 8.44 47.81 -41.09
CA THR A 122 7.85 46.51 -41.44
C THR A 122 8.54 45.39 -40.67
N GLN A 123 9.88 45.33 -40.66
CA GLN A 123 10.63 44.33 -39.91
C GLN A 123 10.29 44.33 -38.42
N LEU A 124 10.26 45.51 -37.78
CA LEU A 124 9.90 45.61 -36.36
C LEU A 124 8.47 45.14 -36.08
N HIS A 125 7.55 45.30 -37.04
CA HIS A 125 6.19 44.78 -36.91
C HIS A 125 6.14 43.26 -37.06
N GLU A 126 6.90 42.68 -37.97
CA GLU A 126 7.05 41.22 -38.13
C GLU A 126 7.64 40.60 -36.87
N ASP A 127 8.76 41.13 -36.36
CA ASP A 127 9.39 40.70 -35.11
C ASP A 127 8.40 40.74 -33.92
N LEU A 128 7.54 41.78 -33.85
CA LEU A 128 6.50 41.89 -32.82
C LEU A 128 5.43 40.80 -32.94
N GLN A 129 5.03 40.43 -34.16
CA GLN A 129 4.05 39.36 -34.36
C GLN A 129 4.64 38.00 -33.97
N GLU A 130 5.89 37.73 -34.34
CA GLU A 130 6.59 36.51 -33.94
C GLU A 130 6.70 36.38 -32.42
N LEU A 131 7.15 37.46 -31.75
CA LEU A 131 7.24 37.49 -30.28
C LEU A 131 5.87 37.32 -29.60
N LYS A 132 4.80 37.87 -30.19
CA LYS A 132 3.43 37.69 -29.68
C LYS A 132 2.97 36.25 -29.81
N THR A 133 3.25 35.60 -30.94
CA THR A 133 2.94 34.17 -31.16
C THR A 133 3.70 33.30 -30.17
N LEU A 134 5.02 33.47 -30.06
CA LEU A 134 5.86 32.74 -29.13
C LEU A 134 5.41 32.94 -27.67
N LYS A 135 5.07 34.17 -27.27
CA LYS A 135 4.52 34.47 -25.95
C LYS A 135 3.24 33.68 -25.68
N ASN A 136 2.34 33.59 -26.64
CA ASN A 136 1.08 32.88 -26.49
C ASN A 136 1.28 31.37 -26.35
N GLU A 137 2.23 30.79 -27.10
CA GLU A 137 2.61 29.39 -26.97
C GLU A 137 3.20 29.09 -25.59
N LEU A 138 4.17 29.90 -25.15
CA LEU A 138 4.76 29.76 -23.82
C LEU A 138 3.73 29.92 -22.68
N LEU A 139 2.70 30.75 -22.85
CA LEU A 139 1.60 30.87 -21.88
C LEU A 139 0.72 29.60 -21.85
N LYS A 140 0.48 28.96 -23.00
CA LYS A 140 -0.23 27.67 -23.07
C LYS A 140 0.59 26.58 -22.36
N ASP A 141 1.88 26.51 -22.64
CA ASP A 141 2.80 25.54 -22.01
C ASP A 141 2.89 25.77 -20.50
N LEU A 142 3.00 27.04 -20.07
CA LEU A 142 3.01 27.39 -18.65
C LEU A 142 1.74 26.90 -17.95
N LYS A 143 0.58 27.06 -18.59
CA LYS A 143 -0.70 26.57 -18.05
C LYS A 143 -0.71 25.04 -17.94
N LYS A 144 -0.25 24.34 -18.97
CA LYS A 144 -0.15 22.87 -18.97
C LYS A 144 0.78 22.37 -17.86
N ILE A 145 2.01 22.86 -17.80
CA ILE A 145 2.99 22.48 -16.78
C ILE A 145 2.48 22.80 -15.36
N SER A 146 1.81 23.95 -15.17
CA SER A 146 1.22 24.28 -13.88
C SER A 146 0.14 23.29 -13.45
N SER A 147 -0.65 22.79 -14.41
CA SER A 147 -1.65 21.76 -14.13
C SER A 147 -1.01 20.41 -13.75
N GLU A 148 0.09 20.03 -14.40
CA GLU A 148 0.85 18.82 -14.12
C GLU A 148 1.53 18.89 -12.74
N VAL A 149 2.14 20.02 -12.39
CA VAL A 149 2.74 20.25 -11.06
C VAL A 149 1.69 20.09 -9.96
N ASN A 150 0.49 20.64 -10.16
CA ASN A 150 -0.61 20.51 -9.22
C ASN A 150 -1.12 19.07 -9.12
N TYR A 151 -1.24 18.38 -10.26
CA TYR A 151 -1.62 16.98 -10.32
C TYR A 151 -0.63 16.09 -9.55
N PHE A 152 0.66 16.16 -9.89
CA PHE A 152 1.70 15.40 -9.17
C PHE A 152 1.76 15.78 -7.69
N GLY A 153 1.53 17.05 -7.36
CA GLY A 153 1.43 17.50 -5.97
C GLY A 153 0.33 16.79 -5.16
N ARG A 154 -0.84 16.54 -5.77
CA ARG A 154 -1.93 15.79 -5.14
C ARG A 154 -1.64 14.29 -5.09
N GLU A 155 -1.18 13.72 -6.19
CA GLU A 155 -0.88 12.28 -6.25
C GLU A 155 0.24 11.88 -5.30
N LEU A 156 1.28 12.71 -5.14
CA LEU A 156 2.32 12.48 -4.14
C LEU A 156 1.77 12.43 -2.71
N LYS A 157 0.83 13.33 -2.36
CA LYS A 157 0.19 13.30 -1.04
C LYS A 157 -0.58 11.99 -0.86
N ARG A 158 -1.34 11.58 -1.87
CA ARG A 158 -2.11 10.32 -1.86
C ARG A 158 -1.21 9.10 -1.73
N LEU A 159 -0.18 8.99 -2.58
CA LEU A 159 0.78 7.88 -2.54
C LEU A 159 1.50 7.82 -1.19
N ASN A 160 1.89 8.96 -0.60
CA ASN A 160 2.51 8.98 0.72
C ASN A 160 1.58 8.45 1.82
N ILE A 161 0.28 8.79 1.78
CA ILE A 161 -0.72 8.24 2.70
C ILE A 161 -0.88 6.73 2.48
N GLN A 162 -0.98 6.28 1.23
CA GLN A 162 -1.10 4.85 0.90
C GLN A 162 0.13 4.06 1.36
N THR A 163 1.34 4.55 1.08
CA THR A 163 2.59 3.96 1.55
C THR A 163 2.65 3.91 3.08
N HIS A 164 2.22 4.98 3.75
CA HIS A 164 2.15 4.98 5.22
C HIS A 164 1.20 3.90 5.73
N ASN A 165 0.00 3.81 5.16
CA ASN A 165 -1.00 2.81 5.54
C ASN A 165 -0.49 1.38 5.29
N LEU A 166 0.20 1.14 4.18
CA LEU A 166 0.86 -0.14 3.89
C LEU A 166 1.92 -0.47 4.95
N LYS A 167 2.75 0.51 5.32
CA LYS A 167 3.76 0.34 6.38
C LYS A 167 3.13 -0.07 7.72
N ILE A 168 2.01 0.55 8.09
CA ILE A 168 1.26 0.21 9.31
C ILE A 168 0.61 -1.17 9.19
N ALA A 169 -0.01 -1.49 8.05
CA ALA A 169 -0.61 -2.80 7.80
C ALA A 169 0.41 -3.94 7.87
N ILE A 170 1.61 -3.77 7.31
CA ILE A 170 2.70 -4.75 7.42
C ILE A 170 3.05 -5.00 8.88
N ARG A 171 3.21 -3.93 9.69
CA ARG A 171 3.52 -4.04 11.11
C ARG A 171 2.46 -4.82 11.88
N ASP A 172 1.18 -4.51 11.66
CA ASP A 172 0.09 -4.97 12.52
C ASP A 172 -0.48 -6.33 12.09
N ARG A 173 -0.42 -6.68 10.80
CA ARG A 173 -1.09 -7.88 10.25
C ARG A 173 -0.17 -9.06 9.96
N CYS A 174 1.14 -8.84 9.89
CA CYS A 174 2.09 -9.85 9.41
C CYS A 174 2.89 -10.55 10.53
N GLY A 175 2.49 -10.37 11.79
CA GLY A 175 3.17 -10.96 12.95
C GLY A 175 4.62 -10.49 13.12
N TYR A 176 5.48 -11.38 13.61
CA TYR A 176 6.88 -11.04 13.95
C TYR A 176 7.68 -10.49 12.76
N LYS A 177 7.52 -11.09 11.56
CA LYS A 177 8.21 -10.63 10.34
C LYS A 177 7.88 -9.17 10.01
N GLY A 178 6.60 -8.80 10.11
CA GLY A 178 6.14 -7.43 9.90
C GLY A 178 6.72 -6.44 10.90
N LEU A 179 6.72 -6.81 12.19
CA LEU A 179 7.28 -5.99 13.27
C LEU A 179 8.78 -5.76 13.09
N GLU A 180 9.54 -6.82 12.78
CA GLU A 180 10.98 -6.74 12.55
C GLU A 180 11.31 -5.88 11.32
N TRP A 181 10.58 -6.09 10.22
CA TRP A 181 10.69 -5.25 9.02
C TRP A 181 10.46 -3.76 9.34
N TYR A 182 9.39 -3.45 10.09
CA TYR A 182 9.07 -2.07 10.49
C TYR A 182 10.20 -1.44 11.32
N LYS A 183 10.71 -2.18 12.33
CA LYS A 183 11.82 -1.71 13.18
C LYS A 183 13.07 -1.41 12.36
N ARG A 184 13.46 -2.32 11.45
CA ARG A 184 14.62 -2.11 10.56
C ARG A 184 14.43 -0.88 9.66
N LEU A 185 13.22 -0.64 9.16
CA LEU A 185 12.92 0.51 8.32
C LEU A 185 13.02 1.84 9.09
N GLU A 186 12.47 1.91 10.31
CA GLU A 186 12.61 3.11 11.17
C GLU A 186 14.06 3.36 11.59
N GLN A 187 14.83 2.31 11.91
CA GLN A 187 16.27 2.43 12.20
C GLN A 187 17.04 3.05 11.02
N ARG A 188 16.80 2.57 9.78
CA ARG A 188 17.42 3.15 8.58
C ARG A 188 17.07 4.63 8.41
N LYS A 189 15.83 5.02 8.72
CA LYS A 189 15.38 6.41 8.64
C LYS A 189 16.10 7.29 9.68
N LEU A 190 16.22 6.82 10.92
CA LEU A 190 16.95 7.52 11.99
C LEU A 190 18.43 7.68 11.63
N TYR A 191 19.06 6.61 11.12
CA TYR A 191 20.46 6.63 10.68
C TYR A 191 20.69 7.67 9.57
N LYS A 192 19.85 7.69 8.53
CA LYS A 192 19.93 8.69 7.45
C LYS A 192 19.76 10.12 7.98
N LYS A 193 18.85 10.34 8.93
CA LYS A 193 18.66 11.65 9.56
C LYS A 193 19.89 12.08 10.36
N ALA A 194 20.49 11.16 11.11
CA ALA A 194 21.69 11.43 11.91
C ALA A 194 22.89 11.80 11.02
N ILE A 195 23.10 11.11 9.89
CA ILE A 195 24.15 11.47 8.93
C ILE A 195 23.92 12.87 8.37
N LYS A 196 22.69 13.17 7.93
CA LYS A 196 22.37 14.47 7.34
C LYS A 196 22.60 15.64 8.31
N ASN A 197 22.41 15.42 9.61
CA ASN A 197 22.63 16.45 10.63
C ASN A 197 24.10 16.63 11.03
N LYS A 198 25.00 15.73 10.61
CA LYS A 198 26.45 15.82 10.84
C LYS A 198 27.21 16.44 9.66
N MET A 199 26.54 16.64 8.52
CA MET A 199 27.04 17.33 7.34
C MET A 199 26.50 18.76 7.31
#